data_AF-R6WBV6-F1
#
_entry.id   AF-R6WBV6-F1
#
_cell.length_a   1.000
_cell.length_b   1.000
_cell.length_c   1.000
_cell.angle_alpha   90.00
_cell.angle_beta   90.00
_cell.angle_gamma   90.00
#
_symmetry.space_group_name_H-M   'P 1'
#
loop_
_entity.id
_entity.type
_entity.pdbx_description
1 polymer ?
#
loop_
_entity_poly.entity_id
_entity_poly.type
_entity_poly.pdbx_seq_one_letter_code
_entity_poly.pdbx_strand_id
1 'polypeptide(L)'
;MSLTDYNHLRRMLGYRPTVLEENEYLIHLKERIHNELGDFSKNLSICKKINEGKALIFAGYRTEPFSQDGHNGGDYVIVVPDHIIEKMTPYYSELAVDLNGKAPQSLSQKLDNLCNDLAFGDQDEKENNWCFGSDTVVTYAAVNLVRDNAVPEVRYMLSAIIFPAFYVGLVFVCVALTVLSVQQLSDSTKYRFRYDVLRKLGLDRRELSRTVRKQLIAYYLCPALFAAGISGIIGIYMSRKFIFFTGVSKSIFQYFGIAFILFFGIYTVYFIATYVGFRRNIDENV
;
A
#
# COMPACT_ATOMS: atom_id res chain seq x y z
N MET A 1 -8.57 27.58 -7.39
CA MET A 1 -7.76 28.14 -6.29
C MET A 1 -6.97 29.31 -6.82
N SER A 2 -6.79 30.36 -6.01
CA SER A 2 -5.94 31.51 -6.36
C SER A 2 -4.47 31.08 -6.41
N LEU A 3 -3.63 31.79 -7.17
CA LEU A 3 -2.20 31.52 -7.24
C LEU A 3 -1.54 31.83 -5.90
N THR A 4 -2.01 32.88 -5.21
CA THR A 4 -1.49 33.26 -3.89
C THR A 4 -1.73 32.18 -2.84
N ASP A 5 -2.96 31.67 -2.71
CA ASP A 5 -3.29 30.60 -1.74
C ASP A 5 -2.52 29.32 -2.10
N TYR A 6 -2.49 28.97 -3.38
CA TYR A 6 -1.77 27.80 -3.87
C TYR A 6 -0.28 27.86 -3.49
N ASN A 7 0.37 29.00 -3.70
CA ASN A 7 1.77 29.19 -3.34
C ASN A 7 2.01 29.29 -1.83
N HIS A 8 1.02 29.71 -1.05
CA HIS A 8 1.08 29.63 0.42
C HIS A 8 1.12 28.16 0.88
N LEU A 9 0.16 27.35 0.42
CA LEU A 9 0.08 25.93 0.74
C LEU A 9 1.32 25.14 0.25
N ARG A 10 1.83 25.45 -0.95
CA ARG A 10 3.07 24.83 -1.44
C ARG A 10 4.26 25.09 -0.52
N ARG A 11 4.39 26.32 0.00
CA ARG A 11 5.46 26.66 0.96
C ARG A 11 5.31 25.90 2.27
N MET A 12 4.09 25.78 2.80
CA MET A 12 3.82 24.97 4.00
C MET A 12 4.25 23.49 3.81
N LEU A 13 4.09 22.96 2.59
CA LEU A 13 4.51 21.60 2.23
C LEU A 13 6.00 21.49 1.86
N GLY A 14 6.76 22.59 1.87
CA GLY A 14 8.17 22.62 1.48
C GLY A 14 8.44 22.57 -0.02
N TYR A 15 7.41 22.79 -0.85
CA TYR A 15 7.55 22.83 -2.31
C TYR A 15 7.91 24.23 -2.81
N ARG A 16 8.54 24.28 -3.98
CA ARG A 16 8.82 25.56 -4.67
C ARG A 16 7.51 26.20 -5.16
N PRO A 17 7.35 27.54 -5.02
CA PRO A 17 6.24 28.26 -5.63
C PRO A 17 6.20 28.08 -7.15
N THR A 18 5.01 28.23 -7.71
CA THR A 18 4.77 28.28 -9.16
C THR A 18 4.49 29.72 -9.57
N VAL A 19 4.89 30.08 -10.79
CA VAL A 19 4.58 31.36 -11.43
C VAL A 19 3.60 31.07 -12.56
N LEU A 20 2.60 31.94 -12.73
CA LEU A 20 1.67 31.93 -13.87
C LEU A 20 1.63 33.33 -14.47
N GLU A 21 1.59 33.40 -15.79
CA GLU A 21 1.30 34.63 -16.51
C GLU A 21 -0.19 35.01 -16.37
N GLU A 22 -0.54 36.25 -16.70
CA GLU A 22 -1.91 36.78 -16.50
C GLU A 22 -3.01 35.95 -17.19
N ASN A 23 -2.70 35.29 -18.30
CA ASN A 23 -3.68 34.51 -19.05
C ASN A 23 -3.45 33.00 -18.96
N GLU A 24 -2.77 32.52 -17.92
CA GLU A 24 -2.44 31.12 -17.76
C GLU A 24 -3.26 30.43 -16.68
N TYR A 25 -3.29 29.09 -16.73
CA TYR A 25 -3.77 28.25 -15.64
C TYR A 25 -2.91 26.99 -15.51
N LEU A 26 -2.90 26.43 -14.31
CA LEU A 26 -2.22 25.19 -13.97
C LEU A 26 -3.22 24.17 -13.45
N ILE A 27 -2.99 22.90 -13.73
CA ILE A 27 -3.74 21.81 -13.10
C ILE A 27 -2.80 21.07 -12.14
N HIS A 28 -3.16 21.04 -10.87
CA HIS A 28 -2.52 20.16 -9.89
C HIS A 28 -3.43 18.95 -9.68
N LEU A 29 -2.99 17.76 -10.07
CA LEU A 29 -3.75 16.52 -9.93
C LEU A 29 -2.93 15.43 -9.24
N LYS A 30 -3.58 14.34 -8.79
CA LYS A 30 -2.86 13.17 -8.29
C LYS A 30 -2.00 12.56 -9.39
N GLU A 31 -0.78 12.14 -9.06
CA GLU A 31 0.17 11.51 -9.99
C GLU A 31 -0.46 10.32 -10.74
N ARG A 32 -1.22 9.48 -10.04
CA ARG A 32 -1.94 8.35 -10.62
C ARG A 32 -2.88 8.78 -11.76
N ILE A 33 -3.67 9.83 -11.53
CA ILE A 33 -4.63 10.33 -12.52
C ILE A 33 -3.90 10.84 -13.76
N HIS A 34 -2.74 11.49 -13.59
CA HIS A 34 -1.93 11.93 -14.71
C HIS A 34 -1.39 10.73 -15.52
N ASN A 35 -0.92 9.69 -14.84
CA ASN A 35 -0.40 8.48 -15.48
C ASN A 35 -1.48 7.71 -16.25
N GLU A 36 -2.73 7.75 -15.80
CA GLU A 36 -3.86 7.07 -16.45
C GLU A 36 -4.45 7.86 -17.62
N LEU A 37 -4.66 9.17 -17.45
CA LEU A 37 -5.30 10.01 -18.45
C LEU A 37 -4.33 10.58 -19.49
N GLY A 38 -3.03 10.63 -19.16
CA GLY A 38 -2.04 11.32 -19.98
C GLY A 38 -2.26 12.84 -19.99
N ASP A 39 -1.90 13.46 -21.11
CA ASP A 39 -2.15 14.88 -21.36
C ASP A 39 -3.56 15.09 -21.94
N PHE A 40 -4.43 15.68 -21.13
CA PHE A 40 -5.82 16.02 -21.49
C PHE A 40 -6.03 17.54 -21.61
N SER A 41 -4.96 18.35 -21.53
CA SER A 41 -5.02 19.81 -21.53
C SER A 41 -5.70 20.38 -22.77
N LYS A 42 -5.52 19.74 -23.93
CA LYS A 42 -6.10 20.15 -25.22
C LYS A 42 -7.62 20.04 -25.28
N ASN A 43 -8.21 19.25 -24.39
CA ASN A 43 -9.65 19.04 -24.33
C ASN A 43 -10.34 19.99 -23.35
N LEU A 44 -9.59 20.88 -22.70
CA LEU A 44 -10.10 21.80 -21.68
C LEU A 44 -10.11 23.24 -22.19
N SER A 45 -11.24 23.92 -21.98
CA SER A 45 -11.36 25.37 -22.17
C SER A 45 -11.87 25.99 -20.87
N ILE A 46 -10.97 26.67 -20.14
CA ILE A 46 -11.22 27.17 -18.79
C ILE A 46 -11.40 28.68 -18.80
N CYS A 47 -12.31 29.17 -17.95
CA CYS A 47 -12.56 30.58 -17.63
C CYS A 47 -12.89 31.51 -18.81
N LYS A 48 -13.26 30.98 -19.99
CA LYS A 48 -13.62 31.79 -21.17
C LYS A 48 -14.70 32.85 -20.88
N LYS A 49 -15.69 32.54 -20.05
CA LYS A 49 -16.77 33.47 -19.66
C LYS A 49 -16.30 34.55 -18.67
N ILE A 50 -15.29 34.26 -17.86
CA ILE A 50 -14.81 35.12 -16.75
C ILE A 50 -13.68 36.03 -17.24
N ASN A 51 -12.87 35.56 -18.19
CA ASN A 51 -11.73 36.27 -18.76
C ASN A 51 -12.08 36.96 -20.09
N GLU A 52 -13.14 37.78 -20.10
CA GLU A 52 -13.47 38.66 -21.24
C GLU A 52 -13.60 37.93 -22.61
N GLY A 53 -14.07 36.68 -22.59
CA GLY A 53 -14.23 35.87 -23.80
C GLY A 53 -12.97 35.11 -24.24
N LYS A 54 -11.82 35.30 -23.58
CA LYS A 54 -10.56 34.60 -23.84
C LYS A 54 -10.41 33.38 -22.92
N ALA A 55 -10.09 32.22 -23.48
CA ALA A 55 -9.76 31.05 -22.65
C ALA A 55 -8.36 31.22 -22.06
N LEU A 56 -8.16 30.72 -20.83
CA LEU A 56 -6.82 30.67 -20.23
C LEU A 56 -5.95 29.62 -20.96
N ILE A 57 -4.66 29.89 -21.01
CA ILE A 57 -3.61 29.06 -21.62
C ILE A 57 -3.09 28.07 -20.59
N PHE A 58 -2.94 26.81 -20.98
CA PHE A 58 -2.42 25.78 -20.08
C PHE A 58 -0.92 25.95 -19.86
N ALA A 59 -0.50 26.13 -18.61
CA ALA A 59 0.90 26.31 -18.20
C ALA A 59 1.58 25.02 -17.73
N GLY A 60 0.82 23.95 -17.47
CA GLY A 60 1.38 22.64 -17.13
C GLY A 60 0.66 21.91 -15.99
N TYR A 61 1.21 20.74 -15.68
CA TYR A 61 0.74 19.87 -14.61
C TYR A 61 1.65 19.92 -13.37
N ARG A 62 1.04 19.72 -12.20
CA ARG A 62 1.72 19.38 -10.95
C ARG A 62 1.12 18.11 -10.38
N THR A 63 1.97 17.29 -9.75
CA THR A 63 1.60 15.96 -9.26
C THR A 63 2.11 15.65 -7.85
N GLU A 64 2.81 16.59 -7.22
CA GLU A 64 3.28 16.40 -5.84
C GLU A 64 2.08 16.25 -4.87
N PRO A 65 2.18 15.47 -3.77
CA PRO A 65 1.06 15.31 -2.83
C PRO A 65 0.54 16.65 -2.28
N PHE A 66 -0.78 16.90 -2.40
CA PHE A 66 -1.39 18.20 -2.07
C PHE A 66 -2.79 18.10 -1.41
N SER A 67 -3.13 16.97 -0.79
CA SER A 67 -4.43 16.73 -0.10
C SER A 67 -5.66 16.92 -1.00
N GLN A 68 -5.65 16.30 -2.18
CA GLN A 68 -6.77 16.31 -3.14
C GLN A 68 -7.78 15.18 -2.87
N ASP A 69 -8.11 15.00 -1.59
CA ASP A 69 -8.96 13.95 -1.03
C ASP A 69 -10.22 14.51 -0.35
N GLY A 70 -10.59 15.75 -0.66
CA GLY A 70 -11.75 16.44 -0.11
C GLY A 70 -11.49 17.92 0.16
N HIS A 71 -10.48 18.20 0.97
CA HIS A 71 -10.18 19.55 1.46
C HIS A 71 -9.61 20.48 0.39
N ASN A 72 -8.67 20.00 -0.43
CA ASN A 72 -8.16 20.74 -1.59
C ASN A 72 -8.68 20.12 -2.88
N GLY A 73 -10.00 19.95 -2.99
CA GLY A 73 -10.65 19.30 -4.13
C GLY A 73 -10.56 17.76 -4.11
N GLY A 74 -11.24 17.13 -5.07
CA GLY A 74 -11.20 15.68 -5.27
C GLY A 74 -10.44 15.34 -6.55
N ASP A 75 -9.30 14.68 -6.41
CA ASP A 75 -8.33 14.31 -7.44
C ASP A 75 -7.55 15.43 -8.13
N TYR A 76 -8.11 16.64 -8.23
CA TYR A 76 -7.42 17.77 -8.84
C TYR A 76 -7.87 19.15 -8.31
N VAL A 77 -7.03 20.14 -8.56
CA VAL A 77 -7.30 21.58 -8.38
C VAL A 77 -6.85 22.32 -9.63
N ILE A 78 -7.67 23.26 -10.08
CA ILE A 78 -7.28 24.24 -11.09
C ILE A 78 -6.80 25.51 -10.38
N VAL A 79 -5.60 25.95 -10.73
CA VAL A 79 -4.98 27.17 -10.21
C VAL A 79 -4.98 28.22 -11.32
N VAL A 80 -5.44 29.41 -10.98
CA VAL A 80 -5.53 30.56 -11.90
C VAL A 80 -4.99 31.82 -11.20
N PRO A 81 -4.61 32.86 -11.97
CA PRO A 81 -4.24 34.16 -11.42
C PRO A 81 -5.33 34.76 -10.52
N ASP A 82 -4.91 35.51 -9.50
CA ASP A 82 -5.81 36.00 -8.44
C ASP A 82 -6.94 36.89 -8.98
N HIS A 83 -6.65 37.74 -9.98
CA HIS A 83 -7.65 38.61 -10.63
C HIS A 83 -8.79 37.83 -11.32
N ILE A 84 -8.61 36.54 -11.63
CA ILE A 84 -9.67 35.67 -12.13
C ILE A 84 -10.57 35.22 -10.98
N ILE A 85 -9.98 34.86 -9.84
CA ILE A 85 -10.71 34.42 -8.63
C ILE A 85 -11.52 35.56 -8.03
N GLU A 86 -11.02 36.80 -8.05
CA GLU A 86 -11.75 37.98 -7.55
C GLU A 86 -13.11 38.20 -8.23
N LYS A 87 -13.28 37.68 -9.45
CA LYS A 87 -14.53 37.74 -10.23
C LYS A 87 -15.47 36.55 -9.95
N MET A 88 -15.07 35.61 -9.09
CA MET A 88 -15.80 34.38 -8.79
C MET A 88 -16.40 34.42 -7.38
N THR A 89 -17.54 33.74 -7.20
CA THR A 89 -18.11 33.53 -5.87
C THR A 89 -17.42 32.33 -5.19
N PRO A 90 -16.85 32.48 -3.97
CA PRO A 90 -16.28 31.36 -3.23
C PRO A 90 -17.33 30.27 -2.98
N TYR A 91 -16.95 29.01 -3.20
CA TYR A 91 -17.84 27.86 -3.00
C TYR A 91 -17.76 27.31 -1.57
N TYR A 92 -16.55 27.21 -1.03
CA TYR A 92 -16.26 26.94 0.38
C TYR A 92 -14.94 27.60 0.78
N SER A 93 -14.57 27.53 2.06
CA SER A 93 -13.29 27.99 2.57
C SER A 93 -12.72 26.95 3.54
N GLU A 94 -11.41 26.77 3.49
CA GLU A 94 -10.67 25.83 4.34
C GLU A 94 -9.55 26.59 5.04
N LEU A 95 -9.23 26.18 6.26
CA LEU A 95 -8.14 26.75 7.03
C LEU A 95 -6.99 25.74 7.13
N ALA A 96 -5.88 26.03 6.46
CA ALA A 96 -4.63 25.30 6.63
C ALA A 96 -3.73 26.03 7.62
N VAL A 97 -3.24 25.31 8.64
CA VAL A 97 -2.34 25.84 9.66
C VAL A 97 -1.12 24.96 9.79
N ASP A 98 0.06 25.57 9.82
CA ASP A 98 1.31 24.90 10.18
C ASP A 98 1.65 25.20 11.64
N LEU A 99 1.92 24.14 12.42
CA LEU A 99 2.20 24.25 13.84
C LEU A 99 3.70 24.26 14.09
N ASN A 100 4.15 25.13 15.00
CA ASN A 100 5.51 25.08 15.49
C ASN A 100 5.70 23.85 16.40
N GLY A 101 6.28 22.79 15.85
CA GLY A 101 6.53 21.53 16.57
C GLY A 101 5.40 20.51 16.40
N LYS A 102 5.35 19.51 17.29
CA LYS A 102 4.37 18.41 17.20
C LYS A 102 3.02 18.82 17.75
N ALA A 103 1.95 18.37 17.11
CA ALA A 103 0.60 18.60 17.61
C ALA A 103 0.34 17.80 18.91
N PRO A 104 -0.41 18.37 19.88
CA PRO A 104 -0.91 17.60 21.03
C PRO A 104 -1.79 16.42 20.60
N GLN A 105 -1.67 15.27 21.27
CA GLN A 105 -2.45 14.07 20.96
C GLN A 105 -3.97 14.25 21.08
N SER A 106 -4.43 15.27 21.79
CA SER A 106 -5.86 15.59 21.93
C SER A 106 -6.32 16.73 21.01
N LEU A 107 -5.47 17.25 20.12
CA LEU A 107 -5.82 18.46 19.36
C LEU A 107 -7.00 18.22 18.42
N SER A 108 -7.02 17.10 17.68
CA SER A 108 -8.15 16.75 16.81
C SER A 108 -9.46 16.72 17.60
N GLN A 109 -9.51 15.96 18.69
CA GLN A 109 -10.69 15.87 19.56
C GLN A 109 -11.12 17.23 20.12
N LYS A 110 -10.17 18.09 20.49
CA LYS A 110 -10.49 19.46 20.94
C LYS A 110 -11.13 20.29 19.83
N LEU A 111 -10.63 20.20 18.59
CA LEU A 111 -11.20 20.89 17.44
C LEU A 111 -12.60 20.35 17.11
N ASP A 112 -12.75 19.03 17.12
CA ASP A 112 -14.04 18.37 16.86
C ASP A 112 -15.09 18.77 17.90
N ASN A 113 -14.71 18.85 19.18
CA ASN A 113 -15.61 19.30 20.26
C ASN A 113 -15.97 20.79 20.19
N LEU A 114 -15.22 21.62 19.45
CA LEU A 114 -15.62 23.01 19.19
C LEU A 114 -16.73 23.09 18.12
N CYS A 115 -16.83 22.07 17.27
CA CYS A 115 -17.78 21.98 16.19
C CYS A 115 -18.96 21.08 16.58
N ASN A 116 -19.83 21.55 17.48
CA ASN A 116 -21.01 20.80 17.94
C ASN A 116 -22.02 20.43 16.81
N ASP A 117 -21.96 21.09 15.65
CA ASP A 117 -22.96 20.95 14.56
C ASP A 117 -22.41 20.39 13.23
N LEU A 118 -21.16 19.89 13.21
CA LEU A 118 -20.51 19.38 12.00
C LEU A 118 -20.11 17.90 12.14
N ALA A 119 -20.92 17.11 12.85
CA ALA A 119 -20.70 15.69 12.97
C ALA A 119 -20.66 15.03 11.57
N PHE A 120 -19.60 14.26 11.33
CA PHE A 120 -19.38 13.49 10.11
C PHE A 120 -20.50 12.45 9.97
N GLY A 121 -21.57 12.81 9.26
CA GLY A 121 -22.72 11.92 9.00
C GLY A 121 -24.10 12.40 9.46
N ASP A 122 -24.22 13.51 10.21
CA ASP A 122 -25.52 14.01 10.73
C ASP A 122 -26.06 15.23 9.96
N GLN A 123 -25.44 15.62 8.85
CA GLN A 123 -26.03 16.61 7.96
C GLN A 123 -26.98 15.92 6.99
N ASP A 124 -28.26 15.94 7.35
CA ASP A 124 -29.39 15.81 6.43
C ASP A 124 -29.05 16.48 5.09
N GLU A 125 -28.95 15.64 4.04
CA GLU A 125 -29.24 15.97 2.64
C GLU A 125 -28.86 17.37 2.13
N LYS A 126 -27.70 17.92 2.50
CA LYS A 126 -27.02 18.88 1.60
C LYS A 126 -26.30 18.06 0.53
N GLU A 127 -27.12 17.55 -0.39
CA GLU A 127 -26.70 16.89 -1.62
C GLU A 127 -25.53 17.67 -2.27
N ASN A 128 -24.44 16.96 -2.55
CA ASN A 128 -23.38 17.29 -3.53
C ASN A 128 -22.09 18.01 -3.10
N ASN A 129 -21.76 18.25 -1.83
CA ASN A 129 -20.53 19.00 -1.50
C ASN A 129 -19.32 18.16 -1.00
N TRP A 130 -19.39 16.83 -1.07
CA TRP A 130 -18.32 15.96 -0.58
C TRP A 130 -17.65 15.27 -1.76
N CYS A 131 -16.38 15.60 -2.02
CA CYS A 131 -15.61 15.01 -3.11
C CYS A 131 -14.34 14.36 -2.58
N PHE A 132 -14.42 13.09 -2.19
CA PHE A 132 -13.28 12.32 -1.66
C PHE A 132 -12.28 11.87 -2.75
N GLY A 133 -12.45 12.39 -3.98
CA GLY A 133 -11.74 11.92 -5.16
C GLY A 133 -12.05 10.46 -5.49
N SER A 134 -11.15 9.84 -6.25
CA SER A 134 -11.28 8.45 -6.72
C SER A 134 -10.46 7.44 -5.90
N ASP A 135 -9.98 7.82 -4.72
CA ASP A 135 -9.32 6.88 -3.81
C ASP A 135 -10.40 6.08 -3.05
N THR A 136 -10.28 4.76 -3.02
CA THR A 136 -11.37 3.87 -2.55
C THR A 136 -10.96 2.84 -1.51
N VAL A 137 -9.67 2.75 -1.17
CA VAL A 137 -9.16 1.72 -0.24
C VAL A 137 -8.83 2.29 1.14
N VAL A 138 -8.21 3.47 1.22
CA VAL A 138 -8.06 4.22 2.46
C VAL A 138 -8.31 5.68 2.14
N THR A 139 -9.51 6.14 2.43
CA THR A 139 -9.88 7.56 2.43
C THR A 139 -10.17 7.97 3.86
N TYR A 140 -9.46 9.00 4.33
CA TYR A 140 -9.67 9.55 5.65
C TYR A 140 -10.08 11.00 5.45
N ALA A 141 -11.36 11.26 5.61
CA ALA A 141 -11.92 12.59 5.57
C ALA A 141 -12.52 12.89 6.94
N ALA A 142 -12.23 14.09 7.43
CA ALA A 142 -12.71 14.59 8.71
C ALA A 142 -12.93 16.09 8.56
N VAL A 143 -13.81 16.70 9.34
CA VAL A 143 -13.98 18.17 9.30
C VAL A 143 -12.69 18.87 9.76
N ASN A 144 -12.04 18.32 10.78
CA ASN A 144 -10.74 18.79 11.26
C ASN A 144 -9.69 17.69 11.06
N LEU A 145 -8.62 18.01 10.33
CA LEU A 145 -7.54 17.05 10.07
C LEU A 145 -6.23 17.51 10.73
N VAL A 146 -5.85 16.83 11.82
CA VAL A 146 -4.54 17.06 12.44
C VAL A 146 -3.59 15.92 12.07
N ARG A 147 -2.64 16.19 11.18
CA ARG A 147 -1.70 15.20 10.62
C ARG A 147 -1.04 14.30 11.67
N ASP A 148 -0.56 14.89 12.76
CA ASP A 148 0.15 14.17 13.83
C ASP A 148 -0.76 13.24 14.65
N ASN A 149 -2.08 13.45 14.61
CA ASN A 149 -3.08 12.60 15.25
C ASN A 149 -3.64 11.56 14.28
N ALA A 150 -3.96 11.98 13.06
CA ALA A 150 -4.56 11.14 12.02
C ALA A 150 -3.60 10.04 11.53
N VAL A 151 -2.31 10.35 11.34
CA VAL A 151 -1.33 9.34 10.87
C VAL A 151 -1.21 8.16 11.84
N PRO A 152 -1.03 8.34 13.16
CA PRO A 152 -1.09 7.25 14.13
C PRO A 152 -2.41 6.48 14.14
N GLU A 153 -3.54 7.16 14.01
CA GLU A 153 -4.86 6.54 14.00
C GLU A 153 -5.04 5.59 12.81
N VAL A 154 -4.75 6.06 11.60
CA VAL A 154 -4.80 5.23 10.38
C VAL A 154 -3.79 4.08 10.48
N ARG A 155 -2.59 4.32 11.03
CA ARG A 155 -1.62 3.25 11.28
C ARG A 155 -2.14 2.19 12.25
N TYR A 156 -2.83 2.60 13.31
CA TYR A 156 -3.43 1.69 14.28
C TYR A 156 -4.52 0.83 13.63
N MET A 157 -5.43 1.45 12.88
CA MET A 157 -6.48 0.76 12.14
C MET A 157 -5.91 -0.28 11.17
N LEU A 158 -4.92 0.11 10.36
CA LEU A 158 -4.25 -0.82 9.44
C LEU A 158 -3.52 -1.94 10.19
N SER A 159 -2.87 -1.63 11.32
CA SER A 159 -2.17 -2.63 12.13
C SER A 159 -3.12 -3.68 12.73
N ALA A 160 -4.33 -3.26 13.12
CA ALA A 160 -5.36 -4.15 13.65
C ALA A 160 -5.83 -5.19 12.61
N ILE A 161 -5.72 -4.90 11.31
CA ILE A 161 -6.02 -5.83 10.22
C ILE A 161 -4.79 -6.67 9.84
N ILE A 162 -3.64 -6.01 9.71
CA ILE A 162 -2.39 -6.64 9.26
C ILE A 162 -1.91 -7.71 10.25
N PHE A 163 -1.97 -7.43 11.55
CA PHE A 163 -1.42 -8.33 12.57
C PHE A 163 -2.14 -9.70 12.62
N PRO A 164 -3.49 -9.77 12.70
CA PRO A 164 -4.20 -11.05 12.63
C PRO A 164 -4.00 -11.77 11.28
N ALA A 165 -4.05 -11.06 10.16
CA ALA A 165 -3.85 -11.67 8.84
C ALA A 165 -2.47 -12.32 8.72
N PHE A 166 -1.44 -11.63 9.21
CA PHE A 166 -0.08 -12.17 9.26
C PHE A 166 0.03 -13.38 10.19
N TYR A 167 -0.56 -13.31 11.38
CA TYR A 167 -0.58 -14.43 12.33
C TYR A 167 -1.26 -15.68 11.74
N VAL A 168 -2.42 -15.52 11.12
CA VAL A 168 -3.13 -16.62 10.45
C VAL A 168 -2.26 -17.22 9.33
N GLY A 169 -1.58 -16.38 8.55
CA GLY A 169 -0.60 -16.82 7.56
C GLY A 169 0.50 -17.69 8.16
N LEU A 170 1.10 -17.28 9.29
CA LEU A 170 2.12 -18.05 9.99
C LEU A 170 1.60 -19.40 10.49
N VAL A 171 0.39 -19.43 11.06
CA VAL A 171 -0.24 -20.67 11.53
C VAL A 171 -0.43 -21.65 10.37
N PHE A 172 -0.94 -21.19 9.22
CA PHE A 172 -1.10 -22.04 8.04
C PHE A 172 0.24 -22.62 7.54
N VAL A 173 1.30 -21.81 7.54
CA VAL A 173 2.65 -22.28 7.19
C VAL A 173 3.13 -23.36 8.15
N CYS A 174 2.97 -23.15 9.46
CA CYS A 174 3.37 -24.13 10.47
C CYS A 174 2.58 -25.43 10.33
N VAL A 175 1.26 -25.35 10.10
CA VAL A 175 0.40 -26.53 9.89
C VAL A 175 0.82 -27.28 8.62
N ALA A 176 1.01 -26.59 7.49
CA ALA A 176 1.43 -27.22 6.24
C ALA A 176 2.80 -27.92 6.37
N LEU A 177 3.75 -27.28 7.05
CA LEU A 177 5.07 -27.86 7.32
C LEU A 177 5.01 -29.06 8.26
N THR A 178 4.13 -29.01 9.27
CA THR A 178 3.90 -30.12 10.19
C THR A 178 3.31 -31.31 9.46
N VAL A 179 2.28 -31.10 8.64
CA VAL A 179 1.67 -32.15 7.80
C VAL A 179 2.71 -32.76 6.87
N LEU A 180 3.50 -31.94 6.17
CA LEU A 180 4.56 -32.39 5.28
C LEU A 180 5.64 -33.20 6.03
N SER A 181 6.05 -32.74 7.22
CA SER A 181 7.01 -33.45 8.06
C SER A 181 6.49 -34.81 8.53
N VAL A 182 5.23 -34.88 8.98
CA VAL A 182 4.58 -36.12 9.41
C VAL A 182 4.45 -37.11 8.26
N GLN A 183 4.05 -36.65 7.06
CA GLN A 183 3.99 -37.48 5.86
C GLN A 183 5.38 -38.08 5.54
N GLN A 184 6.43 -37.26 5.59
CA GLN A 184 7.80 -37.72 5.33
C GLN A 184 8.28 -38.74 6.36
N LEU A 185 8.00 -38.53 7.65
CA LEU A 185 8.33 -39.49 8.71
C LEU A 185 7.58 -40.81 8.53
N SER A 186 6.28 -40.77 8.26
CA SER A 186 5.47 -41.97 7.99
C SER A 186 6.00 -42.73 6.79
N ASP A 187 6.24 -42.05 5.67
CA ASP A 187 6.74 -42.68 4.45
C ASP A 187 8.17 -43.22 4.61
N SER A 188 9.01 -42.57 5.43
CA SER A 188 10.38 -43.01 5.69
C SER A 188 10.45 -44.43 6.25
N THR A 189 9.48 -44.84 7.08
CA THR A 189 9.40 -46.20 7.61
C THR A 189 9.14 -47.22 6.50
N LYS A 190 8.36 -46.85 5.48
CA LYS A 190 8.06 -47.68 4.29
C LYS A 190 9.25 -47.77 3.34
N TYR A 191 9.98 -46.67 3.20
CA TYR A 191 11.22 -46.64 2.41
C TYR A 191 12.37 -47.40 3.08
N ARG A 192 12.41 -47.49 4.42
CA ARG A 192 13.39 -48.30 5.16
C ARG A 192 13.43 -49.75 4.65
N PHE A 193 12.28 -50.37 4.41
CA PHE A 193 12.21 -51.73 3.86
C PHE A 193 12.85 -51.84 2.47
N ARG A 194 12.55 -50.89 1.56
CA ARG A 194 13.14 -50.85 0.21
C ARG A 194 14.64 -50.59 0.24
N TYR A 195 15.09 -49.72 1.14
CA TYR A 195 16.50 -49.42 1.34
C TYR A 195 17.27 -50.62 1.89
N ASP A 196 16.66 -51.42 2.75
CA ASP A 196 17.29 -52.63 3.28
C ASP A 196 17.40 -53.74 2.21
N VAL A 197 16.42 -53.83 1.29
CA VAL A 197 16.50 -54.70 0.09
C VAL A 197 17.60 -54.25 -0.86
N LEU A 198 17.69 -52.94 -1.18
CA LEU A 198 18.74 -52.38 -2.03
C LEU A 198 20.14 -52.54 -1.42
N ARG A 199 20.26 -52.43 -0.09
CA ARG A 199 21.52 -52.70 0.62
C ARG A 199 21.95 -54.16 0.47
N LYS A 200 21.01 -55.09 0.55
CA LYS A 200 21.26 -56.53 0.33
C LYS A 200 21.64 -56.86 -1.12
N LEU A 201 21.33 -55.96 -2.07
CA LEU A 201 21.73 -56.06 -3.48
C LEU A 201 23.10 -55.40 -3.79
N GLY A 202 23.81 -54.87 -2.78
CA GLY A 202 25.20 -54.42 -2.91
C GLY A 202 25.42 -52.90 -3.03
N LEU A 203 24.40 -52.08 -2.77
CA LEU A 203 24.52 -50.62 -2.85
C LEU A 203 25.21 -50.01 -1.62
N ASP A 204 26.18 -49.11 -1.83
CA ASP A 204 26.95 -48.48 -0.76
C ASP A 204 26.11 -47.46 0.06
N ARG A 205 26.31 -47.43 1.38
CA ARG A 205 25.54 -46.58 2.31
C ARG A 205 25.66 -45.09 1.98
N ARG A 206 26.80 -44.65 1.44
CA ARG A 206 27.02 -43.24 1.05
C ARG A 206 26.19 -42.82 -0.15
N GLU A 207 25.99 -43.70 -1.12
CA GLU A 207 25.17 -43.42 -2.31
C GLU A 207 23.68 -43.38 -1.96
N LEU A 208 23.26 -44.26 -1.06
CA LEU A 208 21.90 -44.30 -0.50
C LEU A 208 21.53 -42.98 0.21
N SER A 209 22.40 -42.53 1.12
CA SER A 209 22.20 -41.29 1.89
C SER A 209 22.15 -40.05 0.99
N ARG A 210 23.00 -39.98 -0.05
CA ARG A 210 22.98 -38.89 -1.04
C ARG A 210 21.68 -38.85 -1.84
N THR A 211 21.15 -40.02 -2.22
CA THR A 211 19.93 -40.14 -3.01
C THR A 211 18.71 -39.70 -2.19
N VAL A 212 18.61 -40.17 -0.94
CA VAL A 212 17.55 -39.77 0.01
C VAL A 212 17.55 -38.27 0.23
N ARG A 213 18.73 -37.66 0.45
CA ARG A 213 18.84 -36.21 0.66
C ARG A 213 18.35 -35.40 -0.55
N LYS A 214 18.69 -35.83 -1.77
CA LYS A 214 18.23 -35.15 -3.01
C LYS A 214 16.71 -35.25 -3.17
N GLN A 215 16.13 -36.42 -2.90
CA GLN A 215 14.69 -36.62 -2.95
C GLN A 215 13.97 -35.77 -1.90
N LEU A 216 14.47 -35.73 -0.66
CA LEU A 216 13.88 -34.94 0.42
C LEU A 216 13.89 -33.43 0.10
N ILE A 217 15.02 -32.94 -0.41
CA ILE A 217 15.16 -31.53 -0.83
C ILE A 217 14.19 -31.23 -1.98
N ALA A 218 14.14 -32.08 -3.01
CA ALA A 218 13.23 -31.87 -4.14
C ALA A 218 11.75 -31.88 -3.70
N TYR A 219 11.40 -32.76 -2.77
CA TYR A 219 10.03 -32.90 -2.27
C TYR A 219 9.60 -31.73 -1.39
N TYR A 220 10.51 -31.12 -0.62
CA TYR A 220 10.23 -29.88 0.11
C TYR A 220 10.21 -28.66 -0.83
N LEU A 221 11.18 -28.56 -1.73
CA LEU A 221 11.38 -27.39 -2.57
C LEU A 221 10.27 -27.25 -3.62
N CYS A 222 9.75 -28.35 -4.18
CA CYS A 222 8.73 -28.31 -5.23
C CYS A 222 7.42 -27.62 -4.76
N PRO A 223 6.78 -28.04 -3.65
CA PRO A 223 5.61 -27.32 -3.10
C PRO A 223 5.90 -25.87 -2.73
N ALA A 224 7.10 -25.58 -2.18
CA ALA A 224 7.48 -24.23 -1.80
C ALA A 224 7.62 -23.30 -3.01
N LEU A 225 8.26 -23.76 -4.09
CA LEU A 225 8.40 -23.02 -5.34
C LEU A 225 7.04 -22.82 -6.02
N PHE A 226 6.17 -23.83 -6.00
CA PHE A 226 4.82 -23.73 -6.53
C PHE A 226 4.00 -22.69 -5.76
N ALA A 227 4.04 -22.73 -4.42
CA ALA A 227 3.39 -21.74 -3.56
C ALA A 227 3.97 -20.32 -3.78
N ALA A 228 5.29 -20.19 -3.94
CA ALA A 228 5.96 -18.94 -4.25
C ALA A 228 5.51 -18.37 -5.61
N GLY A 229 5.34 -19.21 -6.63
CA GLY A 229 4.85 -18.79 -7.94
C GLY A 229 3.43 -18.26 -7.89
N ILE A 230 2.49 -19.01 -7.29
CA ILE A 230 1.09 -18.60 -7.17
C ILE A 230 0.95 -17.34 -6.31
N SER A 231 1.57 -17.34 -5.12
CA SER A 231 1.52 -16.18 -4.21
C SER A 231 2.19 -14.95 -4.82
N GLY A 232 3.24 -15.12 -5.63
CA GLY A 232 3.87 -14.05 -6.39
C GLY A 232 2.93 -13.43 -7.41
N ILE A 233 2.24 -14.24 -8.21
CA ILE A 233 1.27 -13.75 -9.20
C ILE A 233 0.13 -12.99 -8.52
N ILE A 234 -0.48 -13.58 -7.49
CA ILE A 234 -1.57 -12.96 -6.73
C ILE A 234 -1.09 -11.69 -6.02
N GLY A 235 0.10 -11.74 -5.40
CA GLY A 235 0.70 -10.62 -4.70
C GLY A 235 0.96 -9.44 -5.62
N ILE A 236 1.51 -9.67 -6.82
CA ILE A 236 1.71 -8.61 -7.83
C ILE A 236 0.38 -8.04 -8.29
N TYR A 237 -0.60 -8.90 -8.59
CA TYR A 237 -1.94 -8.45 -9.03
C TYR A 237 -2.62 -7.58 -7.96
N MET A 238 -2.66 -8.06 -6.72
CA MET A 238 -3.29 -7.35 -5.61
C MET A 238 -2.52 -6.06 -5.28
N SER A 239 -1.18 -6.07 -5.33
CA SER A 239 -0.38 -4.87 -5.11
C SER A 239 -0.63 -3.81 -6.18
N ARG A 240 -0.78 -4.19 -7.46
CA ARG A 240 -1.14 -3.26 -8.53
C ARG A 240 -2.51 -2.63 -8.29
N LYS A 241 -3.50 -3.43 -7.88
CA LYS A 241 -4.83 -2.92 -7.52
C LYS A 241 -4.78 -2.01 -6.29
N PHE A 242 -4.00 -2.37 -5.27
CA PHE A 242 -3.81 -1.55 -4.09
C PHE A 242 -3.18 -0.18 -4.44
N ILE A 243 -2.10 -0.17 -5.24
CA ILE A 243 -1.47 1.08 -5.72
C ILE A 243 -2.47 1.91 -6.55
N PHE A 244 -3.25 1.26 -7.40
CA PHE A 244 -4.29 1.92 -8.20
C PHE A 244 -5.36 2.58 -7.33
N PHE A 245 -5.83 1.94 -6.27
CA PHE A 245 -6.92 2.50 -5.45
C PHE A 245 -6.46 3.39 -4.28
N THR A 246 -5.16 3.42 -3.97
CA THR A 246 -4.59 4.24 -2.88
C THR A 246 -3.67 5.35 -3.39
N GLY A 247 -3.24 5.32 -4.65
CA GLY A 247 -2.29 6.28 -5.20
C GLY A 247 -0.88 6.21 -4.62
N VAL A 248 -0.55 5.21 -3.78
CA VAL A 248 0.75 5.11 -3.11
C VAL A 248 1.85 4.69 -4.10
N SER A 249 2.83 5.55 -4.33
CA SER A 249 3.97 5.32 -5.24
C SER A 249 5.14 4.62 -4.56
N LYS A 250 4.92 3.40 -4.04
CA LYS A 250 5.99 2.58 -3.45
C LYS A 250 6.26 1.32 -4.29
N SER A 251 7.54 0.92 -4.34
CA SER A 251 7.98 -0.24 -5.12
C SER A 251 7.38 -1.54 -4.57
N ILE A 252 6.59 -2.22 -5.41
CA ILE A 252 5.97 -3.53 -5.13
C ILE A 252 7.04 -4.54 -4.66
N PHE A 253 8.23 -4.49 -5.26
CA PHE A 253 9.33 -5.40 -4.96
C PHE A 253 9.87 -5.26 -3.54
N GLN A 254 9.82 -4.07 -2.95
CA GLN A 254 10.33 -3.86 -1.59
C GLN A 254 9.45 -4.58 -0.56
N TYR A 255 8.13 -4.39 -0.63
CA TYR A 255 7.20 -5.04 0.31
C TYR A 255 7.13 -6.56 0.11
N PHE A 256 7.00 -6.99 -1.15
CA PHE A 256 6.93 -8.41 -1.46
C PHE A 256 8.26 -9.11 -1.11
N GLY A 257 9.40 -8.47 -1.36
CA GLY A 257 10.71 -9.00 -1.02
C GLY A 257 10.89 -9.22 0.49
N ILE A 258 10.47 -8.26 1.32
CA ILE A 258 10.55 -8.39 2.79
C ILE A 258 9.65 -9.54 3.28
N ALA A 259 8.41 -9.62 2.80
CA ALA A 259 7.49 -10.70 3.15
C ALA A 259 8.03 -12.08 2.71
N PHE A 260 8.61 -12.15 1.51
CA PHE A 260 9.22 -13.35 0.97
C PHE A 260 10.43 -13.82 1.77
N ILE A 261 11.33 -12.90 2.15
CA ILE A 261 12.49 -13.21 3.01
C ILE A 261 12.03 -13.77 4.35
N LEU A 262 11.02 -13.13 4.98
CA LEU A 262 10.50 -13.60 6.26
C LEU A 262 9.89 -15.00 6.14
N PHE A 263 9.09 -15.26 5.10
CA PHE A 263 8.49 -16.56 4.83
C PHE A 263 9.57 -17.65 4.64
N PHE A 264 10.56 -17.40 3.78
CA PHE A 264 11.66 -18.33 3.54
C PHE A 264 12.53 -18.52 4.78
N GLY A 265 12.67 -17.50 5.63
CA GLY A 265 13.34 -17.59 6.92
C GLY A 265 12.68 -18.66 7.81
N ILE A 266 11.37 -18.55 8.02
CA ILE A 266 10.60 -19.51 8.84
C ILE A 266 10.63 -20.91 8.21
N TYR A 267 10.45 -20.99 6.90
CA TYR A 267 10.50 -22.25 6.16
C TYR A 267 11.85 -22.96 6.32
N THR A 268 12.96 -22.21 6.24
CA THR A 268 14.32 -22.75 6.38
C THR A 268 14.56 -23.31 7.78
N VAL A 269 14.09 -22.63 8.83
CA VAL A 269 14.19 -23.12 10.22
C VAL A 269 13.49 -24.46 10.38
N TYR A 270 12.27 -24.60 9.84
CA TYR A 270 11.53 -25.86 9.87
C TYR A 270 12.21 -26.96 9.06
N PHE A 271 12.70 -26.65 7.86
CA PHE A 271 13.46 -27.61 7.05
C PHE A 271 14.69 -28.15 7.80
N ILE A 272 15.44 -27.27 8.48
CA ILE A 272 16.58 -27.67 9.31
C ILE A 272 16.13 -28.56 10.47
N ALA A 273 15.06 -28.20 11.19
CA ALA A 273 14.54 -28.99 12.29
C ALA A 273 14.13 -30.41 11.84
N THR A 274 13.39 -30.51 10.73
CA THR A 274 12.97 -31.80 10.15
C THR A 274 14.18 -32.61 9.66
N TYR A 275 15.16 -31.98 9.02
CA TYR A 275 16.37 -32.65 8.56
C TYR A 275 17.21 -33.21 9.73
N VAL A 276 17.35 -32.45 10.82
CA VAL A 276 18.03 -32.90 12.03
C VAL A 276 17.28 -34.07 12.68
N GLY A 277 15.94 -33.96 12.80
CA GLY A 277 15.11 -35.04 13.32
C GLY A 277 15.21 -36.33 12.49
N PHE A 278 15.23 -36.19 11.17
CA PHE A 278 15.38 -37.33 10.25
C PHE A 278 16.74 -38.02 10.38
N ARG A 279 17.85 -37.26 10.43
CA ARG A 279 19.18 -37.83 10.66
C ARG A 279 19.27 -38.56 11.99
N ARG A 280 18.76 -37.94 13.06
CA ARG A 280 18.81 -38.50 14.40
C ARG A 280 18.07 -39.83 14.50
N ASN A 281 16.91 -39.96 13.84
CA ASN A 281 16.16 -41.22 13.76
C ASN A 281 16.90 -42.33 12.99
N ILE A 282 17.76 -41.96 12.03
CA ILE A 282 18.61 -42.90 11.29
C ILE A 282 19.82 -43.33 12.13
N ASP A 283 20.41 -42.41 12.89
CA ASP A 283 21.61 -42.66 13.71
C ASP A 283 21.30 -43.36 15.05
N GLU A 284 20.14 -43.13 15.68
CA GLU A 284 19.73 -43.82 16.93
C GLU A 284 19.32 -45.30 16.72
N ASN A 285 19.24 -45.78 15.48
CA ASN A 285 18.90 -47.18 15.14
C ASN A 285 20.05 -47.93 14.45
N VAL A 286 21.29 -47.46 14.60
CA VAL A 286 22.53 -48.18 14.28
C VAL A 286 23.18 -48.61 15.58
#